data_AF-A0A511N2X7-F1
#
_entry.id   AF-A0A511N2X7-F1
#
_cell.length_a   1.000
_cell.length_b   1.000
_cell.length_c   1.000
_cell.angle_alpha   90.00
_cell.angle_beta   90.00
_cell.angle_gamma   90.00
#
_symmetry.space_group_name_H-M   'P 1'
#
loop_
_entity.id
_entity.type
_entity.pdbx_description
1 polymer ?
#
loop_
_entity_poly.entity_id
_entity_poly.type
_entity_poly.pdbx_seq_one_letter_code
_entity_poly.pdbx_strand_id
1 'polypeptide(L)'
;MPVLQRRAKFISEAELQRASRVHIARLEAAVQKYAPRLWELASAHLIRWLRYVLSRLAARYPQYRADGDEMLTAILSQLSKGFSDPDLSPALRDMWRSSIEGYFLATDPRAQEIEEYTRRMIENDLGEYWKNLTDPGTLARKITKWREQGKGYEDVSRQLGMEVMAQDLEKQYRTGYYTAERLVRTTYNASANFVAMKQLQQQGYTHKQWITARDARVRGAGKVKSPYSHVFMEGKTVPIDDPFVTRENFRMMFPGDRSKGAPIGHVIHCRCTVIGIIQEGARPSRPTAQQPIQTPAPRPSRPTPAPPAPTPVPQPVFTPPPPPRPAPPQRPTPAPATPAATGPSIRSAIQNKERGNKTAQAIETAMSRIDQVHTFKSGSRPIPIRRASLGGSRQGAFSYTNKGRPVEIRIDPKAQHPDLTAVHEIGHYLDLEGFGSGRKVAASDPRLKEFRDAAMDSEAVRELRQMRYSPWLEVDGEQYETPVRHLTYLLDMDEIWARAYAQFIAEETGDPTLLMQIRDVITDDFGPVRYTQWTEADFAPIRAAIRKYLEVMGWLKKS
;
A
#
# COMPACT_ATOMS: atom_id res chain seq x y z
N MET A 1 -11.41 58.25 21.79
CA MET A 1 -10.36 57.23 21.57
C MET A 1 -11.01 55.85 21.61
N PRO A 2 -11.31 55.19 20.48
CA PRO A 2 -11.95 53.88 20.50
C PRO A 2 -10.91 52.80 20.82
N VAL A 3 -11.22 51.99 21.82
CA VAL A 3 -10.47 50.81 22.24
C VAL A 3 -10.52 49.78 21.11
N LEU A 4 -9.39 49.56 20.44
CA LEU A 4 -9.20 48.45 19.51
C LEU A 4 -9.29 47.13 20.29
N GLN A 5 -10.47 46.50 20.27
CA GLN A 5 -10.63 45.08 20.60
C GLN A 5 -9.76 44.26 19.63
N ARG A 6 -8.56 43.86 20.08
CA ARG A 6 -7.74 42.89 19.36
C ARG A 6 -8.38 41.51 19.56
N ARG A 7 -8.99 40.99 18.49
CA ARG A 7 -9.48 39.61 18.42
C ARG A 7 -8.31 38.66 18.26
N ALA A 8 -8.24 37.62 19.09
CA ALA A 8 -7.34 36.49 18.93
C ALA A 8 -7.44 35.94 17.49
N LYS A 9 -6.29 35.75 16.82
CA LYS A 9 -6.24 35.00 15.55
C LYS A 9 -6.41 33.51 15.87
N PHE A 10 -7.66 33.05 15.91
CA PHE A 10 -7.96 31.62 15.87
C PHE A 10 -7.49 31.05 14.53
N ILE A 11 -6.76 29.93 14.56
CA ILE A 11 -6.47 29.15 13.35
C ILE A 11 -7.82 28.71 12.78
N SER A 12 -8.08 29.02 11.52
CA SER A 12 -9.35 28.70 10.88
C SER A 12 -9.52 27.19 10.72
N GLU A 13 -10.77 26.72 10.74
CA GLU A 13 -11.07 25.29 10.51
C GLU A 13 -10.51 24.79 9.16
N ALA A 14 -10.48 25.65 8.14
CA ALA A 14 -9.87 25.36 6.85
C ALA A 14 -8.34 25.13 6.95
N GLU A 15 -7.63 25.91 7.77
CA GLU A 15 -6.19 25.72 8.02
C GLU A 15 -5.92 24.43 8.79
N LEU A 16 -6.76 24.09 9.78
CA LEU A 16 -6.67 22.82 10.52
C LEU A 16 -6.89 21.61 9.59
N GLN A 17 -7.90 21.67 8.71
CA GLN A 17 -8.15 20.63 7.71
C GLN A 17 -7.01 20.52 6.71
N ARG A 18 -6.41 21.65 6.30
CA ARG A 18 -5.26 21.64 5.39
C ARG A 18 -4.04 20.99 6.06
N ALA A 19 -3.73 21.34 7.30
CA ALA A 19 -2.60 20.76 8.04
C ALA A 19 -2.73 19.24 8.18
N SER A 20 -3.91 18.75 8.57
CA SER A 20 -4.19 17.32 8.68
C SER A 20 -4.05 16.60 7.33
N ARG A 21 -4.64 17.15 6.25
CA ARG A 21 -4.54 16.56 4.90
C ARG A 21 -3.11 16.49 4.38
N VAL A 22 -2.32 17.55 4.55
CA VAL A 22 -0.91 17.59 4.12
C VAL A 22 -0.09 16.54 4.87
N HIS A 23 -0.31 16.41 6.19
CA HIS A 23 0.36 15.39 7.00
C HIS A 23 0.02 13.98 6.54
N ILE A 24 -1.27 13.69 6.31
CA ILE A 24 -1.74 12.39 5.83
C ILE A 24 -1.17 12.07 4.45
N ALA A 25 -1.18 13.04 3.52
CA ALA A 25 -0.62 12.84 2.18
C ALA A 25 0.87 12.47 2.24
N ARG A 26 1.67 13.16 3.07
CA ARG A 26 3.08 12.81 3.29
C ARG A 26 3.24 11.41 3.89
N LEU A 27 2.41 11.07 4.87
CA LEU A 27 2.45 9.78 5.53
C LEU A 27 2.11 8.64 4.58
N GLU A 28 1.05 8.75 3.78
CA GLU A 28 0.66 7.71 2.82
C GLU A 28 1.66 7.62 1.65
N ALA A 29 2.24 8.74 1.20
CA ALA A 29 3.35 8.73 0.24
C ALA A 29 4.57 7.98 0.79
N ALA A 30 4.91 8.17 2.08
CA ALA A 30 5.96 7.41 2.74
C ALA A 30 5.62 5.91 2.82
N VAL A 31 4.38 5.55 3.16
CA VAL A 31 3.93 4.15 3.16
C VAL A 31 4.10 3.53 1.77
N GLN A 32 3.60 4.18 0.72
CA GLN A 32 3.69 3.69 -0.65
C GLN A 32 5.14 3.49 -1.09
N LYS A 33 6.05 4.38 -0.69
CA LYS A 33 7.46 4.33 -1.06
C LYS A 33 8.26 3.28 -0.28
N TYR A 34 8.10 3.22 1.04
CA TYR A 34 9.02 2.48 1.91
C TYR A 34 8.50 1.10 2.33
N ALA A 35 7.18 0.89 2.38
CA ALA A 35 6.63 -0.41 2.80
C ALA A 35 6.97 -1.56 1.84
N PRO A 36 6.92 -1.39 0.51
CA PRO A 36 7.32 -2.46 -0.42
C PRO A 36 8.80 -2.85 -0.27
N ARG A 37 9.69 -1.87 -0.18
CA ARG A 37 11.14 -2.09 -0.02
C ARG A 37 11.48 -2.77 1.31
N LEU A 38 10.82 -2.36 2.38
CA LEU A 38 10.96 -3.00 3.69
C LEU A 38 10.51 -4.46 3.64
N TRP A 39 9.36 -4.72 3.01
CA TRP A 39 8.83 -6.08 2.85
C TRP A 39 9.75 -6.96 2.00
N GLU A 40 10.32 -6.43 0.92
CA GLU A 40 11.26 -7.16 0.07
C GLU A 40 12.47 -7.66 0.89
N LEU A 41 13.07 -6.80 1.72
CA LEU A 41 14.20 -7.18 2.57
C LEU A 41 13.78 -8.16 3.68
N ALA A 42 12.68 -7.86 4.37
CA ALA A 42 12.19 -8.67 5.47
C ALA A 42 11.76 -10.07 5.02
N SER A 43 11.06 -10.19 3.88
CA SER A 43 10.63 -11.46 3.32
C SER A 43 11.80 -12.32 2.87
N ALA A 44 12.80 -11.74 2.20
CA ALA A 44 14.02 -12.45 1.83
C ALA A 44 14.73 -13.04 3.06
N HIS A 45 14.81 -12.28 4.15
CA HIS A 45 15.38 -12.77 5.40
C HIS A 45 14.50 -13.80 6.10
N LEU A 46 13.18 -13.61 6.13
CA LEU A 46 12.22 -14.56 6.70
C LEU A 46 12.31 -15.93 6.00
N ILE A 47 12.47 -15.95 4.68
CA ILE A 47 12.70 -17.17 3.90
C ILE A 47 13.95 -17.89 4.40
N ARG A 48 15.06 -17.15 4.54
CA ARG A 48 16.33 -17.73 5.00
C ARG A 48 16.19 -18.30 6.41
N TRP A 49 15.52 -17.56 7.30
CA TRP A 49 15.24 -18.03 8.66
C TRP A 49 14.40 -19.31 8.65
N LEU A 50 13.31 -19.35 7.88
CA LEU A 50 12.45 -20.54 7.78
C LEU A 50 13.23 -21.75 7.26
N ARG A 51 13.99 -21.60 6.18
CA ARG A 51 14.84 -22.68 5.63
C ARG A 51 15.85 -23.17 6.68
N TYR A 52 16.48 -22.24 7.39
CA TYR A 52 17.46 -22.52 8.42
C TYR A 52 16.85 -23.31 9.60
N VAL A 53 15.67 -22.92 10.07
CA VAL A 53 15.01 -23.55 11.23
C VAL A 53 14.39 -24.90 10.85
N LEU A 54 13.70 -24.98 9.70
CA LEU A 54 13.03 -26.20 9.25
C LEU A 54 14.02 -27.31 8.87
N SER A 55 15.13 -26.98 8.21
CA SER A 55 16.16 -27.97 7.88
C SER A 55 16.76 -28.62 9.12
N ARG A 56 17.04 -27.83 10.17
CA ARG A 56 17.52 -28.35 11.46
C ARG A 56 16.47 -29.14 12.21
N LEU A 57 15.21 -28.69 12.16
CA LEU A 57 14.11 -29.42 12.76
C LEU A 57 13.99 -30.82 12.13
N ALA A 58 14.03 -30.90 10.80
CA ALA A 58 13.97 -32.17 10.07
C ALA A 58 15.18 -33.08 10.38
N ALA A 59 16.39 -32.52 10.43
CA ALA A 59 17.61 -33.28 10.70
C ALA A 59 17.68 -33.84 12.14
N ARG A 60 17.21 -33.06 13.13
CA ARG A 60 17.33 -33.41 14.55
C ARG A 60 16.14 -34.20 15.09
N TYR A 61 14.98 -34.10 14.44
CA TYR A 61 13.72 -34.68 14.91
C TYR A 61 12.92 -35.43 13.81
N PRO A 62 13.54 -36.38 13.08
CA PRO A 62 12.89 -37.03 11.93
C PRO A 62 11.63 -37.84 12.30
N GLN A 63 11.59 -38.44 13.50
CA GLN A 63 10.47 -39.26 13.99
C GLN A 63 9.55 -38.58 15.03
N TYR A 64 9.66 -37.26 15.22
CA TYR A 64 8.99 -36.58 16.34
C TYR A 64 7.45 -36.66 16.26
N ARG A 65 6.86 -37.36 17.23
CA ARG A 65 5.42 -37.44 17.49
C ARG A 65 4.94 -36.23 18.28
N ALA A 66 3.66 -35.92 18.13
CA ALA A 66 3.01 -34.69 18.58
C ALA A 66 3.04 -34.50 20.10
N ASP A 67 4.14 -33.98 20.63
CA ASP A 67 4.12 -33.27 21.91
C ASP A 67 3.86 -31.80 21.57
N GLY A 68 2.78 -31.26 22.14
CA GLY A 68 2.04 -30.07 21.70
C GLY A 68 2.83 -28.78 21.45
N ASP A 69 2.11 -27.74 21.03
CA ASP A 69 2.65 -26.46 20.54
C ASP A 69 3.76 -25.85 21.41
N GLU A 70 3.71 -26.02 22.74
CA GLU A 70 4.72 -25.50 23.68
C GLU A 70 6.11 -26.12 23.49
N MET A 71 6.18 -27.44 23.32
CA MET A 71 7.46 -28.14 23.16
C MET A 71 8.07 -27.82 21.80
N LEU A 72 7.25 -27.78 20.75
CA LEU A 72 7.68 -27.36 19.42
C LEU A 72 8.15 -25.90 19.42
N THR A 73 7.47 -25.02 20.16
CA THR A 73 7.89 -23.62 20.35
C THR A 73 9.27 -23.53 20.99
N ALA A 74 9.53 -24.32 22.05
CA ALA A 74 10.82 -24.35 22.73
C ALA A 74 11.95 -24.85 21.81
N ILE A 75 11.70 -25.91 21.04
CA ILE A 75 12.65 -26.44 20.05
C ILE A 75 12.95 -25.39 18.98
N LEU A 76 11.92 -24.81 18.35
CA LEU A 76 12.08 -23.81 17.31
C LEU A 76 12.81 -22.55 17.83
N SER A 77 12.54 -22.16 19.07
CA SER A 77 13.25 -21.05 19.73
C SER A 77 14.74 -21.37 19.89
N GLN A 78 15.08 -22.57 20.34
CA GLN A 78 16.47 -22.98 20.49
C GLN A 78 17.20 -23.07 19.15
N LEU A 79 16.54 -23.60 18.13
CA LEU A 79 17.10 -23.64 16.76
C LEU A 79 17.35 -22.24 16.23
N SER A 80 16.45 -21.28 16.50
CA SER A 80 16.52 -19.90 15.99
C SER A 80 17.69 -19.08 16.56
N LYS A 81 18.25 -19.44 17.73
CA LYS A 81 19.35 -18.68 18.37
C LYS A 81 20.61 -18.51 17.52
N GLY A 82 20.83 -19.38 16.54
CA GLY A 82 21.97 -19.30 15.63
C GLY A 82 21.72 -18.50 14.34
N PHE A 83 20.57 -17.82 14.22
CA PHE A 83 20.22 -17.02 13.06
C PHE A 83 20.29 -15.53 13.39
N SER A 84 21.07 -14.78 12.62
CA SER A 84 21.22 -13.33 12.81
C SER A 84 20.02 -12.56 12.30
N ASP A 85 19.69 -11.47 13.00
CA ASP A 85 18.67 -10.51 12.56
C ASP A 85 19.06 -9.85 11.22
N PRO A 86 18.06 -9.42 10.43
CA PRO A 86 18.29 -8.73 9.17
C PRO A 86 18.85 -7.32 9.39
N ASP A 87 19.80 -6.90 8.54
CA ASP A 87 20.15 -5.48 8.43
C ASP A 87 19.13 -4.77 7.53
N LEU A 88 18.12 -4.16 8.16
CA LEU A 88 17.10 -3.37 7.48
C LEU A 88 17.46 -1.87 7.44
N SER A 89 18.59 -1.47 8.02
CA SER A 89 19.00 -0.08 8.13
C SER A 89 19.14 0.65 6.79
N PRO A 90 19.56 0.02 5.66
CA PRO A 90 19.73 0.72 4.39
C PRO A 90 18.41 1.20 3.78
N ALA A 91 17.33 0.41 3.88
CA ALA A 91 16.02 0.80 3.33
C ALA A 91 15.33 1.91 4.13
N LEU A 92 15.75 2.09 5.37
CA LEU A 92 15.08 2.94 6.35
C LEU A 92 15.85 4.22 6.64
N ARG A 93 17.14 4.26 6.28
CA ARG A 93 17.94 5.48 6.27
C ARG A 93 17.25 6.57 5.46
N ASP A 94 16.74 6.21 4.28
CA ASP A 94 16.01 7.14 3.41
C ASP A 94 14.63 7.52 3.97
N MET A 95 14.03 6.64 4.78
CA MET A 95 12.70 6.84 5.36
C MET A 95 12.73 7.87 6.49
N TRP A 96 13.66 7.73 7.44
CA TRP A 96 13.76 8.71 8.52
C TRP A 96 14.37 10.03 8.06
N ARG A 97 15.26 10.04 7.05
CA ARG A 97 15.71 11.30 6.46
C ARG A 97 14.54 12.06 5.86
N SER A 98 13.69 11.37 5.12
CA SER A 98 12.48 11.96 4.53
C SER A 98 11.47 12.47 5.56
N SER A 99 11.44 11.93 6.79
CA SER A 99 10.58 12.49 7.85
C SER A 99 11.15 13.76 8.49
N ILE A 100 12.43 14.07 8.27
CA ILE A 100 13.13 15.27 8.76
C ILE A 100 13.24 16.35 7.66
N GLU A 101 13.30 15.93 6.39
CA GLU A 101 13.41 16.82 5.23
C GLU A 101 12.34 17.92 5.23
N GLY A 102 12.77 19.17 5.12
CA GLY A 102 11.90 20.35 5.09
C GLY A 102 11.55 20.95 6.46
N TYR A 103 11.94 20.32 7.57
CA TYR A 103 11.72 20.87 8.92
C TYR A 103 12.94 21.63 9.47
N PHE A 104 14.15 21.17 9.13
CA PHE A 104 15.42 21.78 9.54
C PHE A 104 16.37 21.94 8.37
N LEU A 105 17.24 22.95 8.43
CA LEU A 105 18.38 23.07 7.50
C LEU A 105 19.40 21.98 7.82
N ALA A 106 20.10 21.47 6.80
CA ALA A 106 21.14 20.46 6.97
C ALA A 106 22.29 20.90 7.90
N THR A 107 22.43 22.21 8.14
CA THR A 107 23.43 22.82 9.02
C THR A 107 22.95 23.05 10.45
N ASP A 108 21.71 22.68 10.80
CA ASP A 108 21.19 22.84 12.15
C ASP A 108 21.88 21.85 13.11
N PRO A 109 22.60 22.30 14.16
CA PRO A 109 23.32 21.41 15.07
C PRO A 109 22.40 20.43 15.82
N ARG A 110 21.10 20.72 15.89
CA ARG A 110 20.09 19.83 16.50
C ARG A 110 19.57 18.78 15.53
N ALA A 111 19.82 18.92 14.23
CA ALA A 111 19.45 17.92 13.23
C ALA A 111 20.07 16.56 13.57
N GLN A 112 21.30 16.53 14.11
CA GLN A 112 21.96 15.32 14.56
C GLN A 112 21.26 14.65 15.74
N GLU A 113 20.81 15.42 16.75
CA GLU A 113 20.06 14.88 17.88
C GLU A 113 18.72 14.28 17.44
N ILE A 114 18.02 14.98 16.53
CA ILE A 114 16.72 14.56 16.00
C ILE A 114 16.86 13.32 15.11
N GLU A 115 17.89 13.29 14.27
CA GLU A 115 18.31 12.13 13.49
C GLU A 115 18.58 10.94 14.39
N GLU A 116 19.40 11.10 15.43
CA GLU A 116 19.79 10.04 16.34
C GLU A 116 18.61 9.49 17.15
N TYR A 117 17.70 10.37 17.59
CA TYR A 117 16.48 9.95 18.27
C TYR A 117 15.55 9.19 17.33
N THR A 118 15.32 9.72 16.14
CA THR A 118 14.45 9.11 15.14
C THR A 118 14.99 7.74 14.73
N ARG A 119 16.29 7.66 14.44
CA ARG A 119 17.00 6.43 14.08
C ARG A 119 16.77 5.34 15.13
N ARG A 120 17.01 5.63 16.41
CA ARG A 120 16.80 4.69 17.51
C ARG A 120 15.35 4.21 17.62
N MET A 121 14.39 5.11 17.44
CA MET A 121 12.97 4.75 17.46
C MET A 121 12.62 3.79 16.32
N ILE A 122 13.11 4.05 15.10
CA ILE A 122 12.88 3.19 13.93
C ILE A 122 13.54 1.83 14.13
N GLU A 123 14.80 1.80 14.56
CA GLU A 123 15.56 0.57 14.81
C GLU A 123 14.84 -0.33 15.83
N ASN A 124 14.28 0.25 16.90
CA ASN A 124 13.51 -0.51 17.89
C ASN A 124 12.23 -1.12 17.31
N ASP A 125 11.43 -0.33 16.58
CA ASP A 125 10.18 -0.80 15.98
C ASP A 125 10.43 -1.92 14.95
N LEU A 126 11.56 -1.89 14.25
CA LEU A 126 11.99 -2.96 13.34
C LEU A 126 12.37 -4.24 14.07
N GLY A 127 13.11 -4.12 15.16
CA GLY A 127 13.48 -5.27 15.98
C GLY A 127 12.22 -6.00 16.47
N GLU A 128 11.21 -5.26 16.90
CA GLU A 128 9.91 -5.82 17.27
C GLU A 128 9.16 -6.42 16.07
N TYR A 129 9.14 -5.73 14.93
CA TYR A 129 8.53 -6.23 13.70
C TYR A 129 9.13 -7.57 13.27
N TRP A 130 10.46 -7.66 13.26
CA TRP A 130 11.20 -8.87 12.90
C TRP A 130 10.92 -10.00 13.88
N LYS A 131 11.03 -9.76 15.20
CA LYS A 131 10.71 -10.75 16.23
C LYS A 131 9.31 -11.34 16.06
N ASN A 132 8.34 -10.52 15.69
CA ASN A 132 6.96 -10.98 15.42
C ASN A 132 6.86 -11.82 14.14
N LEU A 133 7.60 -11.48 13.08
CA LEU A 133 7.63 -12.27 11.85
C LEU A 133 8.29 -13.64 12.05
N THR A 134 9.31 -13.71 12.91
CA THR A 134 10.04 -14.94 13.23
C THR A 134 9.65 -15.53 14.58
N ASP A 135 8.41 -15.32 15.02
CA ASP A 135 7.93 -15.87 16.29
C ASP A 135 7.87 -17.41 16.23
N PRO A 136 8.69 -18.13 17.02
CA PRO A 136 8.72 -19.59 17.01
C PRO A 136 7.36 -20.21 17.38
N GLY A 137 6.57 -19.56 18.25
CA GLY A 137 5.26 -20.06 18.64
C GLY A 137 4.23 -19.99 17.52
N THR A 138 4.26 -18.92 16.73
CA THR A 138 3.44 -18.79 15.53
C THR A 138 3.79 -19.84 14.49
N LEU A 139 5.08 -20.14 14.31
CA LEU A 139 5.51 -21.22 13.42
C LEU A 139 5.10 -22.59 13.96
N ALA A 140 5.23 -22.84 15.27
CA ALA A 140 4.82 -24.09 15.91
C ALA A 140 3.34 -24.39 15.65
N ARG A 141 2.44 -23.45 15.96
CA ARG A 141 0.99 -23.57 15.71
C ARG A 141 0.68 -23.90 14.25
N LYS A 142 1.38 -23.28 13.30
CA LYS A 142 1.19 -23.55 11.87
C LYS A 142 1.61 -24.98 11.51
N ILE A 143 2.77 -25.42 11.98
CA ILE A 143 3.27 -26.79 11.76
C ILE A 143 2.29 -27.82 12.35
N THR A 144 1.82 -27.61 13.59
CA THR A 144 0.85 -28.50 14.24
C THR A 144 -0.44 -28.61 13.43
N LYS A 145 -1.05 -27.48 13.05
CA LYS A 145 -2.28 -27.44 12.25
C LYS A 145 -2.16 -28.19 10.92
N TRP A 146 -1.00 -28.15 10.25
CA TRP A 146 -0.83 -28.87 8.98
C TRP A 146 -0.56 -30.36 9.16
N ARG A 147 0.02 -30.77 10.28
CA ARG A 147 0.13 -32.19 10.61
C ARG A 147 -1.23 -32.80 10.92
N GLU A 148 -2.12 -32.08 11.58
CA GLU A 148 -3.53 -32.50 11.75
C GLU A 148 -4.22 -32.75 10.40
N GLN A 149 -3.75 -32.11 9.33
CA GLN A 149 -4.22 -32.31 7.96
C GLN A 149 -3.49 -33.43 7.21
N GLY A 150 -2.67 -34.23 7.89
CA GLY A 150 -1.94 -35.37 7.31
C GLY A 150 -0.74 -35.01 6.45
N LYS A 151 -0.20 -33.79 6.54
CA LYS A 151 0.95 -33.34 5.74
C LYS A 151 2.28 -33.69 6.40
N GLY A 152 3.22 -34.23 5.62
CA GLY A 152 4.59 -34.54 6.08
C GLY A 152 5.52 -33.32 6.09
N TYR A 153 6.73 -33.47 6.66
CA TYR A 153 7.70 -32.37 6.80
C TYR A 153 8.12 -31.74 5.47
N GLU A 154 8.26 -32.54 4.41
CA GLU A 154 8.61 -32.02 3.08
C GLU A 154 7.48 -31.17 2.49
N ASP A 155 6.22 -31.57 2.72
CA ASP A 155 5.06 -30.78 2.30
C ASP A 155 4.95 -29.50 3.12
N VAL A 156 5.25 -29.55 4.42
CA VAL A 156 5.32 -28.38 5.31
C VAL A 156 6.43 -27.43 4.88
N SER A 157 7.62 -27.93 4.57
CA SER A 157 8.76 -27.12 4.10
C SER A 157 8.50 -26.53 2.73
N ARG A 158 7.92 -27.30 1.82
CA ARG A 158 7.51 -26.84 0.48
C ARG A 158 6.39 -25.80 0.57
N GLN A 159 5.40 -26.03 1.44
CA GLN A 159 4.28 -25.10 1.61
C GLN A 159 4.71 -23.83 2.33
N LEU A 160 5.52 -23.88 3.40
CA LEU A 160 6.13 -22.68 4.02
C LEU A 160 7.03 -21.94 3.04
N GLY A 161 7.82 -22.68 2.27
CA GLY A 161 8.63 -22.16 1.19
C GLY A 161 7.76 -21.44 0.16
N MET A 162 6.66 -22.03 -0.28
CA MET A 162 5.68 -21.41 -1.20
C MET A 162 4.94 -20.24 -0.56
N GLU A 163 4.64 -20.30 0.72
CA GLU A 163 3.94 -19.26 1.46
C GLU A 163 4.77 -18.00 1.66
N VAL A 164 6.09 -18.15 1.76
CA VAL A 164 7.02 -17.02 1.87
C VAL A 164 7.66 -16.64 0.53
N MET A 165 7.75 -17.58 -0.43
CA MET A 165 8.08 -17.32 -1.84
C MET A 165 6.88 -16.93 -2.69
N ALA A 166 5.67 -16.92 -2.12
CA ALA A 166 4.49 -16.31 -2.71
C ALA A 166 4.72 -14.80 -2.72
N GLN A 167 5.56 -14.37 -3.65
CA GLN A 167 5.60 -13.01 -4.17
C GLN A 167 4.26 -12.68 -4.86
N ASP A 168 3.41 -13.69 -5.14
CA ASP A 168 1.99 -13.56 -5.47
C ASP A 168 1.14 -13.46 -4.20
N LEU A 169 0.78 -12.22 -3.88
CA LEU A 169 0.51 -11.72 -2.55
C LEU A 169 -0.95 -11.87 -2.06
N GLU A 170 -1.74 -12.83 -2.56
CA GLU A 170 -3.20 -12.67 -2.47
C GLU A 170 -4.00 -13.63 -1.60
N LYS A 171 -3.70 -14.93 -1.57
CA LYS A 171 -4.63 -15.87 -0.91
C LYS A 171 -4.23 -16.41 0.45
N GLN A 172 -2.99 -16.23 0.91
CA GLN A 172 -2.58 -16.77 2.23
C GLN A 172 -1.82 -15.83 3.18
N TYR A 173 -1.39 -14.65 2.77
CA TYR A 173 -0.62 -13.74 3.65
C TYR A 173 -1.19 -12.32 3.71
N ARG A 174 -2.44 -12.21 4.18
CA ARG A 174 -3.04 -10.94 4.64
C ARG A 174 -2.39 -10.34 5.90
N THR A 175 -1.24 -10.82 6.38
CA THR A 175 -0.64 -10.35 7.66
C THR A 175 0.74 -9.71 7.50
N GLY A 176 1.70 -10.29 6.77
CA GLY A 176 3.10 -9.82 6.75
C GLY A 176 3.37 -8.50 5.98
N TYR A 177 2.72 -8.30 4.85
CA TYR A 177 2.82 -7.03 4.10
C TYR A 177 2.06 -5.90 4.82
N TYR A 178 0.88 -6.21 5.37
CA TYR A 178 0.12 -5.29 6.21
C TYR A 178 0.89 -4.91 7.48
N THR A 179 1.76 -5.79 8.01
CA THR A 179 2.64 -5.41 9.12
C THR A 179 3.76 -4.45 8.67
N ALA A 180 4.24 -4.49 7.42
CA ALA A 180 5.22 -3.54 6.89
C ALA A 180 4.62 -2.15 6.67
N GLU A 181 3.45 -2.05 6.02
CA GLU A 181 2.72 -0.78 5.90
C GLU A 181 2.39 -0.17 7.27
N ARG A 182 1.95 -1.01 8.20
CA ARG A 182 1.65 -0.62 9.58
C ARG A 182 2.88 -0.08 10.29
N LEU A 183 4.02 -0.76 10.13
CA LEU A 183 5.28 -0.36 10.71
C LEU A 183 5.70 1.01 10.17
N VAL A 184 5.79 1.16 8.84
CA VAL A 184 6.15 2.43 8.19
C VAL A 184 5.21 3.54 8.65
N ARG A 185 3.89 3.31 8.62
CA ARG A 185 2.91 4.32 9.04
C ARG A 185 3.11 4.72 10.51
N THR A 186 3.32 3.75 11.40
CA THR A 186 3.45 3.99 12.84
C THR A 186 4.73 4.78 13.14
N THR A 187 5.86 4.32 12.61
CA THR A 187 7.17 4.88 12.92
C THR A 187 7.41 6.20 12.20
N TYR A 188 7.00 6.33 10.92
CA TYR A 188 7.09 7.58 10.18
C TYR A 188 6.20 8.65 10.82
N ASN A 189 4.96 8.31 11.20
CA ASN A 189 4.07 9.25 11.87
C ASN A 189 4.64 9.76 13.19
N ALA A 190 5.18 8.86 14.03
CA ALA A 190 5.82 9.24 15.29
C ALA A 190 7.03 10.16 15.04
N SER A 191 7.85 9.85 14.04
CA SER A 191 9.02 10.67 13.68
C SER A 191 8.60 12.06 13.20
N ALA A 192 7.69 12.15 12.23
CA ALA A 192 7.23 13.41 11.69
C ALA A 192 6.63 14.32 12.79
N ASN A 193 5.88 13.75 13.73
CA ASN A 193 5.32 14.48 14.85
C ASN A 193 6.37 14.93 15.88
N PHE A 194 7.37 14.10 16.17
CA PHE A 194 8.50 14.49 17.01
C PHE A 194 9.26 15.68 16.42
N VAL A 195 9.60 15.59 15.13
CA VAL A 195 10.28 16.63 14.36
C VAL A 195 9.45 17.91 14.33
N ALA A 196 8.14 17.81 14.04
CA ALA A 196 7.22 18.94 14.06
C ALA A 196 7.18 19.62 15.43
N MET A 197 7.00 18.85 16.52
CA MET A 197 6.99 19.40 17.88
C MET A 197 8.30 20.14 18.21
N LYS A 198 9.46 19.58 17.83
CA LYS A 198 10.75 20.23 18.01
C LYS A 198 10.85 21.53 17.22
N GLN A 199 10.33 21.57 16.00
CA GLN A 199 10.31 22.78 15.20
C GLN A 199 9.41 23.86 15.81
N LEU A 200 8.24 23.48 16.33
CA LEU A 200 7.32 24.40 17.01
C LEU A 200 7.96 25.05 18.24
N GLN A 201 8.66 24.27 19.07
CA GLN A 201 9.43 24.80 20.21
C GLN A 201 10.44 25.88 19.76
N GLN A 202 11.13 25.64 18.64
CA GLN A 202 12.14 26.57 18.14
C GLN A 202 11.55 27.85 17.54
N GLN A 203 10.40 27.73 16.89
CA GLN A 203 9.67 28.87 16.33
C GLN A 203 8.99 29.73 17.42
N GLY A 204 9.16 29.37 18.69
CA GLY A 204 8.65 30.14 19.83
C GLY A 204 7.17 29.92 20.10
N TYR A 205 6.56 28.85 19.56
CA TYR A 205 5.21 28.47 19.92
C TYR A 205 5.18 28.06 21.40
N THR A 206 4.25 28.63 22.15
CA THR A 206 4.11 28.37 23.59
C THR A 206 3.20 27.18 23.87
N HIS A 207 2.34 26.84 22.91
CA HIS A 207 1.38 25.75 23.01
C HIS A 207 1.39 24.89 21.75
N LYS A 208 0.94 23.64 21.91
CA LYS A 208 0.67 22.71 20.82
C LYS A 208 -0.76 22.23 20.90
N GLN A 209 -1.35 21.98 19.73
CA GLN A 209 -2.68 21.43 19.59
C GLN A 209 -2.63 20.10 18.83
N TRP A 210 -3.39 19.12 19.31
CA TRP A 210 -3.55 17.83 18.67
C TRP A 210 -4.65 17.91 17.61
N ILE A 211 -4.30 17.55 16.38
CA ILE A 211 -5.24 17.45 15.26
C ILE A 211 -5.34 15.98 14.87
N THR A 212 -6.54 15.42 14.95
CA THR A 212 -6.75 14.03 14.54
C THR A 212 -6.59 13.90 13.02
N ALA A 213 -6.54 12.66 12.53
CA ALA A 213 -6.58 12.42 11.10
C ALA A 213 -7.88 12.94 10.44
N ARG A 214 -8.90 13.30 11.23
CA ARG A 214 -10.19 13.85 10.77
C ARG A 214 -10.87 13.00 9.69
N ASP A 215 -10.63 11.69 9.75
CA ASP A 215 -11.36 10.65 9.04
C ASP A 215 -11.88 9.64 10.07
N ALA A 216 -12.78 8.72 9.71
CA ALA A 216 -13.27 7.77 10.71
C ALA A 216 -12.45 6.48 10.88
N ARG A 217 -11.18 6.47 10.46
CA ARG A 217 -10.20 5.56 11.08
C ARG A 217 -9.56 6.20 12.32
N VAL A 218 -9.88 7.46 12.65
CA VAL A 218 -9.60 7.99 13.99
C VAL A 218 -10.20 7.04 15.00
N ARG A 219 -9.36 6.55 15.91
CA ARG A 219 -9.75 5.52 16.87
C ARG A 219 -10.92 6.02 17.71
N GLY A 220 -12.00 5.26 17.74
CA GLY A 220 -13.23 5.62 18.45
C GLY A 220 -14.27 6.39 17.63
N ALA A 221 -14.01 6.68 16.35
CA ALA A 221 -14.97 7.36 15.45
C ALA A 221 -16.01 6.42 14.80
N GLY A 222 -16.02 5.12 15.14
CA GLY A 222 -16.93 4.09 14.60
C GLY A 222 -17.51 3.14 15.66
N LYS A 223 -18.39 2.19 15.24
CA LYS A 223 -19.18 1.29 16.12
C LYS A 223 -18.36 0.31 16.98
N VAL A 224 -17.09 0.07 16.67
CA VAL A 224 -16.22 -0.82 17.46
C VAL A 224 -15.67 -0.04 18.66
N LYS A 225 -16.05 -0.44 19.88
CA LYS A 225 -15.46 0.09 21.12
C LYS A 225 -13.97 -0.25 21.16
N SER A 226 -13.13 0.66 20.69
CA SER A 226 -11.69 0.62 20.94
C SER A 226 -11.43 1.28 22.29
N PRO A 227 -10.67 0.64 23.21
CA PRO A 227 -10.27 1.26 24.48
C PRO A 227 -9.16 2.32 24.30
N TYR A 228 -8.82 2.69 23.06
CA TYR A 228 -7.73 3.62 22.74
C TYR A 228 -8.23 4.78 21.88
N SER A 229 -9.25 5.51 22.35
CA SER A 229 -9.93 6.52 21.52
C SER A 229 -9.09 7.79 21.37
N HIS A 230 -9.00 8.29 20.14
CA HIS A 230 -8.36 9.56 19.81
C HIS A 230 -9.34 10.64 19.38
N VAL A 231 -10.65 10.34 19.26
CA VAL A 231 -11.67 11.35 18.92
C VAL A 231 -11.65 12.52 19.90
N PHE A 232 -11.48 12.25 21.20
CA PHE A 232 -11.42 13.26 22.25
C PHE A 232 -10.15 14.10 22.23
N MET A 233 -9.17 13.73 21.41
CA MET A 233 -7.91 14.48 21.27
C MET A 233 -8.04 15.63 20.26
N GLU A 234 -9.08 15.65 19.42
CA GLU A 234 -9.29 16.73 18.46
C GLU A 234 -9.33 18.10 19.16
N GLY A 235 -8.45 18.99 18.71
CA GLY A 235 -8.39 20.36 19.20
C GLY A 235 -7.85 20.52 20.63
N LYS A 236 -7.40 19.44 21.30
CA LYS A 236 -6.80 19.54 22.63
C LYS A 236 -5.51 20.36 22.55
N THR A 237 -5.41 21.39 23.38
CA THR A 237 -4.26 22.29 23.44
C THR A 237 -3.59 22.17 24.80
N VAL A 238 -2.27 22.04 24.82
CA VAL A 238 -1.43 22.00 26.02
C VAL A 238 -0.19 22.88 25.83
N PRO A 239 0.47 23.34 26.91
CA PRO A 239 1.79 23.97 26.80
C PRO A 239 2.76 23.09 25.99
N ILE A 240 3.66 23.72 25.24
CA ILE A 240 4.51 23.04 24.26
C ILE A 240 5.34 21.89 24.88
N ASP A 241 5.76 22.05 26.14
CA ASP A 241 6.58 21.10 26.90
C ASP A 241 5.76 20.10 27.73
N ASP A 242 4.44 20.29 27.82
CA ASP A 242 3.57 19.40 28.57
C ASP A 242 3.04 18.25 27.70
N PRO A 243 2.80 17.06 28.29
CA PRO A 243 2.19 15.97 27.55
C PRO A 243 0.69 16.18 27.38
N PHE A 244 0.16 15.70 26.25
CA PHE A 244 -1.25 15.39 26.13
C PHE A 244 -1.62 14.23 27.05
N VAL A 245 -2.86 14.24 27.54
CA VAL A 245 -3.44 13.15 28.34
C VAL A 245 -4.65 12.60 27.59
N THR A 246 -4.63 11.31 27.27
CA THR A 246 -5.76 10.63 26.62
C THR A 246 -6.93 10.46 27.59
N ARG A 247 -8.11 10.09 27.08
CA ARG A 247 -9.29 9.79 27.91
C ARG A 247 -8.99 8.69 28.93
N GLU A 248 -8.12 7.76 28.58
CA GLU A 248 -7.71 6.61 29.38
C GLU A 248 -6.47 6.89 30.25
N ASN A 249 -6.14 8.16 30.49
CA ASN A 249 -5.03 8.64 31.33
C ASN A 249 -3.61 8.28 30.84
N PHE A 250 -3.42 7.95 29.56
CA PHE A 250 -2.09 7.79 28.99
C PHE A 250 -1.51 9.15 28.58
N ARG A 251 -0.20 9.33 28.83
CA ARG A 251 0.51 10.57 28.52
C ARG A 251 1.27 10.43 27.20
N MET A 252 1.22 11.44 26.35
CA MET A 252 1.91 11.47 25.05
C MET A 252 2.38 12.90 24.74
N MET A 253 3.65 13.10 24.40
CA MET A 253 4.18 14.41 23.99
C MET A 253 3.64 14.88 22.64
N PHE A 254 3.31 13.94 21.76
CA PHE A 254 2.80 14.17 20.41
C PHE A 254 2.14 12.86 19.89
N PRO A 255 1.37 12.91 18.78
CA PRO A 255 0.80 11.72 18.16
C PRO A 255 1.83 10.68 17.76
N GLY A 256 1.64 9.46 18.25
CA GLY A 256 2.59 8.36 18.04
C GLY A 256 3.75 8.31 19.05
N ASP A 257 3.80 9.22 20.04
CA ASP A 257 4.79 9.19 21.11
C ASP A 257 4.65 7.96 22.01
N ARG A 258 5.77 7.29 22.29
CA ARG A 258 5.89 6.21 23.29
C ARG A 258 6.75 6.58 24.50
N SER A 259 7.41 7.73 24.48
CA SER A 259 8.39 8.13 25.50
C SER A 259 7.81 8.31 26.91
N LYS A 260 6.48 8.43 27.02
CA LYS A 260 5.75 8.57 28.29
C LYS A 260 4.94 7.32 28.67
N GLY A 261 5.22 6.17 28.03
CA GLY A 261 4.62 4.88 28.38
C GLY A 261 3.24 4.63 27.77
N ALA A 262 2.86 5.36 26.71
CA ALA A 262 1.62 5.09 25.99
C ALA A 262 1.65 3.68 25.36
N PRO A 263 0.60 2.85 25.57
CA PRO A 263 0.57 1.50 25.04
C PRO A 263 0.48 1.51 23.51
N ILE A 264 0.92 0.41 22.88
CA ILE A 264 0.93 0.27 21.42
C ILE A 264 -0.44 0.51 20.78
N GLY A 265 -1.52 0.25 21.53
CA GLY A 265 -2.90 0.56 21.13
C GLY A 265 -3.14 2.03 20.81
N HIS A 266 -2.43 2.99 21.44
CA HIS A 266 -2.54 4.41 21.11
C HIS A 266 -1.60 4.86 19.98
N VAL A 267 -0.65 4.02 19.56
CA VAL A 267 0.43 4.44 18.65
C VAL A 267 0.32 3.79 17.28
N ILE A 268 -0.02 2.50 17.24
CA ILE A 268 -0.08 1.73 16.00
C ILE A 268 -1.15 2.31 15.05
N HIS A 269 -0.86 2.44 13.76
CA HIS A 269 -1.77 3.09 12.78
C HIS A 269 -2.20 4.53 13.12
N CYS A 270 -1.55 5.20 14.08
CA CYS A 270 -1.82 6.61 14.32
C CYS A 270 -1.44 7.43 13.08
N ARG A 271 -2.30 8.39 12.72
CA ARG A 271 -2.11 9.33 11.60
C ARG A 271 -2.41 10.77 12.00
N CYS A 272 -2.60 10.99 13.30
CA CYS A 272 -2.86 12.30 13.87
C CYS A 272 -1.57 13.15 13.80
N THR A 273 -1.73 14.47 13.86
CA THR A 273 -0.64 15.43 13.77
C THR A 273 -0.69 16.49 14.87
N VAL A 274 0.39 17.24 15.07
CA VAL A 274 0.45 18.41 15.96
C VAL A 274 0.68 19.69 15.19
N ILE A 275 0.07 20.76 15.68
CA ILE A 275 0.31 22.13 15.20
C ILE A 275 0.66 23.04 16.38
N GLY A 276 1.33 24.15 16.09
CA GLY A 276 1.65 25.16 17.09
C GLY A 276 0.54 26.18 17.26
N ILE A 277 0.33 26.63 18.50
CA ILE A 277 -0.56 27.76 18.81
C ILE A 277 0.21 28.79 19.63
N ILE A 278 0.02 30.07 19.30
CA ILE A 278 0.47 31.20 20.10
C ILE A 278 -0.76 31.73 20.85
N GLN A 279 -0.81 31.54 22.17
CA GLN A 279 -1.88 32.08 23.01
C GLN A 279 -1.53 33.53 23.40
N GLU A 280 -2.40 34.49 23.08
CA GLU A 280 -2.18 35.90 23.46
C GLU A 280 -2.11 36.05 24.99
N GLY A 281 -1.07 36.75 25.48
CA GLY A 281 -0.78 36.94 26.90
C GLY A 281 0.44 36.15 27.41
N ALA A 282 0.85 35.10 26.70
CA ALA A 282 2.12 34.42 26.96
C ALA A 282 3.26 35.22 26.35
N ARG A 283 3.91 36.10 27.13
CA ARG A 283 5.21 36.66 26.72
C ARG A 283 6.14 35.47 26.45
N PRO A 284 6.89 35.44 25.32
CA PRO A 284 7.94 34.46 25.17
C PRO A 284 8.92 34.67 26.33
N SER A 285 9.04 33.67 27.19
CA SER A 285 10.15 33.61 28.15
C SER A 285 11.41 33.65 27.29
N ARG A 286 12.13 34.77 27.34
CA ARG A 286 13.49 34.86 26.81
C ARG A 286 14.23 33.65 27.41
N PRO A 287 14.84 32.75 26.62
CA PRO A 287 15.49 31.58 27.17
C PRO A 287 16.51 32.07 28.19
N THR A 288 16.30 31.72 29.46
CA THR A 288 17.28 31.92 30.52
C THR A 288 18.52 31.21 30.03
N ALA A 289 19.57 31.97 29.74
CA ALA A 289 20.87 31.41 29.40
C ALA A 289 21.24 30.42 30.51
N GLN A 290 21.19 29.12 30.18
CA GLN A 290 21.81 28.11 31.03
C GLN A 290 23.28 28.50 31.12
N GLN A 291 23.74 28.72 32.35
CA GLN A 291 25.13 29.09 32.61
C GLN A 291 26.04 28.02 31.98
N PRO A 292 27.07 28.41 31.22
CA PRO A 292 28.01 27.45 30.66
C PRO A 292 28.78 26.76 31.78
N ILE A 293 28.84 25.43 31.72
CA ILE A 293 29.80 24.62 32.46
C ILE A 293 31.20 25.08 32.06
N GLN A 294 31.98 25.56 33.02
CA GLN A 294 33.36 25.99 32.80
C GLN A 294 34.25 24.78 32.50
N THR A 295 34.95 24.82 31.36
CA THR A 295 36.17 24.03 31.11
C THR A 295 37.27 24.98 30.63
N PRO A 296 38.55 24.71 30.95
CA PRO A 296 39.61 25.71 30.88
C PRO A 296 40.05 26.00 29.44
N ALA A 297 40.34 27.28 29.18
CA ALA A 297 40.61 27.86 27.87
C ALA A 297 41.96 27.44 27.26
N PRO A 298 42.05 27.24 25.93
CA PRO A 298 43.31 27.37 25.20
C PRO A 298 43.57 28.83 24.76
N ARG A 299 44.86 29.16 24.61
CA ARG A 299 45.44 30.48 24.34
C ARG A 299 44.87 31.21 23.10
N PRO A 300 44.91 32.56 23.07
CA PRO A 300 44.38 33.35 21.97
C PRO A 300 45.29 33.34 20.74
N SER A 301 44.69 33.14 19.56
CA SER A 301 45.30 33.43 18.27
C SER A 301 44.70 34.72 17.68
N ARG A 302 45.56 35.51 17.04
CA ARG A 302 45.39 36.87 16.52
C ARG A 302 44.22 37.03 15.52
N PRO A 303 43.51 38.17 15.48
CA PRO A 303 42.39 38.37 14.56
C PRO A 303 42.86 38.60 13.12
N THR A 304 42.16 37.99 12.17
CA THR A 304 42.26 38.26 10.73
C THR A 304 41.00 39.03 10.28
N PRO A 305 41.07 39.97 9.32
CA PRO A 305 39.92 40.83 8.98
C PRO A 305 38.78 40.07 8.32
N ALA A 306 37.55 40.49 8.60
CA ALA A 306 36.33 39.97 7.98
C ALA A 306 36.24 40.37 6.49
N PRO A 307 35.73 39.48 5.60
CA PRO A 307 35.39 39.85 4.24
C PRO A 307 34.09 40.69 4.18
N PRO A 308 33.90 41.51 3.12
CA PRO A 308 32.76 42.43 3.03
C PRO A 308 31.43 41.67 2.79
N ALA A 309 30.34 42.30 3.25
CA ALA A 309 28.98 41.79 3.15
C ALA A 309 28.55 41.61 1.67
N PRO A 310 27.83 40.51 1.34
CA PRO A 310 27.27 40.34 0.01
C PRO A 310 26.09 41.30 -0.22
N THR A 311 26.12 41.99 -1.37
CA THR A 311 25.01 42.78 -1.92
C THR A 311 23.76 41.92 -2.13
N PRO A 312 22.54 42.47 -1.94
CA PRO A 312 21.31 41.74 -2.15
C PRO A 312 21.08 41.48 -3.64
N VAL A 313 20.97 40.20 -4.00
CA VAL A 313 20.55 39.76 -5.33
C VAL A 313 19.02 39.88 -5.42
N PRO A 314 18.44 40.52 -6.46
CA PRO A 314 17.00 40.59 -6.63
C PRO A 314 16.40 39.20 -6.89
N GLN A 315 15.28 38.90 -6.23
CA GLN A 315 14.56 37.64 -6.41
C GLN A 315 13.98 37.55 -7.84
N PRO A 316 14.10 36.41 -8.53
CA PRO A 316 13.44 36.21 -9.81
C PRO A 316 11.93 36.09 -9.60
N VAL A 317 11.17 36.99 -10.23
CA VAL A 317 9.71 36.90 -10.35
C VAL A 317 9.42 35.75 -11.31
N PHE A 318 8.88 34.65 -10.78
CA PHE A 318 8.36 33.56 -11.60
C PHE A 318 6.96 33.93 -12.10
N THR A 319 6.88 34.36 -13.36
CA THR A 319 5.62 34.25 -14.13
C THR A 319 5.50 32.83 -14.68
N PRO A 320 4.39 32.11 -14.48
CA PRO A 320 4.18 30.81 -15.12
C PRO A 320 4.12 30.99 -16.65
N PRO A 321 4.74 30.09 -17.44
CA PRO A 321 4.65 30.15 -18.89
C PRO A 321 3.22 29.87 -19.37
N PRO A 322 2.77 30.47 -20.49
CA PRO A 322 1.48 30.15 -21.08
C PRO A 322 1.42 28.67 -21.49
N PRO A 323 0.23 28.04 -21.46
CA PRO A 323 0.08 26.63 -21.81
C PRO A 323 0.58 26.37 -23.25
N PRO A 324 1.27 25.24 -23.50
CA PRO A 324 1.74 24.92 -24.84
C PRO A 324 0.55 24.70 -25.77
N ARG A 325 0.63 25.30 -26.96
CA ARG A 325 -0.32 25.09 -28.05
C ARG A 325 -0.34 23.59 -28.41
N PRO A 326 -1.50 22.95 -28.62
CA PRO A 326 -1.55 21.54 -28.99
C PRO A 326 -0.77 21.32 -30.30
N ALA A 327 0.19 20.41 -30.25
CA ALA A 327 0.93 19.99 -31.43
C ALA A 327 -0.03 19.24 -32.38
N PRO A 328 0.06 19.48 -33.71
CA PRO A 328 -0.71 18.70 -34.66
C PRO A 328 -0.35 17.20 -34.54
N PRO A 329 -1.31 16.29 -34.71
CA PRO A 329 -1.10 14.86 -34.51
C PRO A 329 0.03 14.36 -35.44
N GLN A 330 1.11 13.86 -34.84
CA GLN A 330 2.17 13.22 -35.58
C GLN A 330 1.68 11.87 -36.10
N ARG A 331 1.77 11.68 -37.41
CA ARG A 331 1.50 10.41 -38.07
C ARG A 331 2.56 9.40 -37.61
N PRO A 332 2.20 8.21 -37.10
CA PRO A 332 3.19 7.26 -36.59
C PRO A 332 4.11 6.77 -37.72
N THR A 333 5.42 6.92 -37.52
CA THR A 333 6.46 6.30 -38.35
C THR A 333 6.53 4.81 -38.04
N PRO A 334 6.62 3.89 -39.03
CA PRO A 334 6.59 2.46 -38.77
C PRO A 334 7.85 1.99 -38.02
N ALA A 335 7.65 1.32 -36.88
CA ALA A 335 8.70 0.60 -36.16
C ALA A 335 9.14 -0.65 -36.95
N PRO A 336 10.40 -1.12 -36.82
CA PRO A 336 10.87 -2.33 -37.48
C PRO A 336 10.02 -3.55 -37.09
N ALA A 337 9.73 -4.41 -38.08
CA ALA A 337 8.74 -5.48 -37.97
C ALA A 337 9.15 -6.58 -36.96
N THR A 338 8.48 -6.58 -35.81
CA THR A 338 8.46 -7.66 -34.80
C THR A 338 7.88 -8.97 -35.40
N PRO A 339 8.24 -10.18 -34.94
CA PRO A 339 7.69 -11.45 -35.45
C PRO A 339 6.16 -11.56 -35.33
N ALA A 340 5.51 -12.32 -36.22
CA ALA A 340 4.06 -12.57 -36.17
C ALA A 340 3.68 -13.52 -35.02
N ALA A 341 2.47 -13.37 -34.47
CA ALA A 341 1.97 -14.24 -33.40
C ALA A 341 1.87 -15.71 -33.83
N THR A 342 2.40 -16.63 -33.01
CA THR A 342 2.55 -18.06 -33.36
C THR A 342 1.73 -19.03 -32.50
N GLY A 343 0.92 -18.53 -31.56
CA GLY A 343 0.15 -19.37 -30.63
C GLY A 343 -1.24 -19.80 -31.13
N PRO A 344 -1.88 -20.81 -30.52
CA PRO A 344 -3.29 -21.15 -30.76
C PRO A 344 -4.29 -20.06 -30.34
N SER A 345 -5.51 -20.20 -30.84
CA SER A 345 -6.70 -19.44 -30.44
C SER A 345 -7.11 -19.76 -28.99
N ILE A 346 -7.74 -18.80 -28.30
CA ILE A 346 -8.30 -19.01 -26.95
C ILE A 346 -9.35 -20.13 -26.93
N ARG A 347 -9.96 -20.43 -28.08
CA ARG A 347 -10.96 -21.50 -28.25
C ARG A 347 -10.39 -22.90 -28.08
N SER A 348 -9.07 -23.08 -28.18
CA SER A 348 -8.45 -24.36 -27.82
C SER A 348 -8.40 -24.58 -26.30
N ALA A 349 -8.47 -23.50 -25.53
CA ALA A 349 -8.39 -23.49 -24.07
C ALA A 349 -9.76 -23.32 -23.39
N ILE A 350 -10.69 -22.59 -24.01
CA ILE A 350 -12.01 -22.32 -23.45
C ILE A 350 -13.08 -22.96 -24.34
N GLN A 351 -13.84 -23.89 -23.76
CA GLN A 351 -14.89 -24.62 -24.47
C GLN A 351 -16.27 -24.09 -24.08
N ASN A 352 -16.91 -23.35 -25.00
CA ASN A 352 -18.29 -22.91 -24.79
C ASN A 352 -19.24 -24.12 -24.77
N LYS A 353 -19.93 -24.32 -23.65
CA LYS A 353 -20.93 -25.38 -23.48
C LYS A 353 -22.37 -24.87 -23.65
N GLU A 354 -22.55 -23.58 -23.92
CA GLU A 354 -23.85 -22.96 -24.15
C GLU A 354 -24.21 -22.86 -25.63
N ARG A 355 -25.51 -22.91 -25.95
CA ARG A 355 -26.03 -22.71 -27.30
C ARG A 355 -27.34 -21.94 -27.29
N GLY A 356 -27.56 -21.12 -28.32
CA GLY A 356 -28.87 -20.53 -28.63
C GLY A 356 -29.41 -19.52 -27.62
N ASN A 357 -28.56 -18.96 -26.74
CA ASN A 357 -28.99 -18.00 -25.72
C ASN A 357 -28.04 -16.79 -25.63
N LYS A 358 -28.47 -15.72 -24.95
CA LYS A 358 -27.69 -14.47 -24.82
C LYS A 358 -26.31 -14.68 -24.19
N THR A 359 -26.22 -15.52 -23.16
CA THR A 359 -24.94 -15.88 -22.52
C THR A 359 -24.02 -16.60 -23.51
N ALA A 360 -24.55 -17.50 -24.33
CA ALA A 360 -23.79 -18.18 -25.38
C ALA A 360 -23.21 -17.17 -26.38
N GLN A 361 -24.01 -16.20 -26.82
CA GLN A 361 -23.57 -15.14 -27.74
C GLN A 361 -22.48 -14.28 -27.12
N ALA A 362 -22.65 -13.86 -25.86
CA ALA A 362 -21.66 -13.07 -25.14
C ALA A 362 -20.30 -13.79 -24.97
N ILE A 363 -20.35 -15.10 -24.65
CA ILE A 363 -19.15 -15.94 -24.58
C ILE A 363 -18.44 -16.01 -25.94
N GLU A 364 -19.20 -16.17 -27.03
CA GLU A 364 -18.65 -16.19 -28.39
C GLU A 364 -18.04 -14.85 -28.80
N THR A 365 -18.69 -13.73 -28.49
CA THR A 365 -18.16 -12.38 -28.69
C THR A 365 -16.83 -12.23 -27.95
N ALA A 366 -16.80 -12.53 -26.65
CA ALA A 366 -15.60 -12.41 -25.82
C ALA A 366 -14.42 -13.22 -26.40
N MET A 367 -14.63 -14.51 -26.72
CA MET A 367 -13.58 -15.33 -27.32
C MET A 367 -13.13 -14.82 -28.68
N SER A 368 -14.06 -14.36 -29.53
CA SER A 368 -13.74 -13.80 -30.84
C SER A 368 -12.91 -12.52 -30.74
N ARG A 369 -13.20 -11.66 -29.77
CA ARG A 369 -12.47 -10.39 -29.56
C ARG A 369 -11.08 -10.63 -28.98
N ILE A 370 -10.95 -11.57 -28.06
CA ILE A 370 -9.64 -12.01 -27.57
C ILE A 370 -8.79 -12.56 -28.73
N ASP A 371 -9.37 -13.46 -29.54
CA ASP A 371 -8.70 -14.02 -30.71
C ASP A 371 -8.33 -12.97 -31.77
N GLN A 372 -9.01 -11.83 -31.83
CA GLN A 372 -8.63 -10.75 -32.73
C GLN A 372 -7.34 -10.05 -32.28
N VAL A 373 -7.12 -9.93 -30.97
CA VAL A 373 -6.01 -9.16 -30.39
C VAL A 373 -4.75 -10.01 -30.24
N HIS A 374 -4.85 -11.22 -29.71
CA HIS A 374 -3.67 -12.02 -29.42
C HIS A 374 -3.91 -13.53 -29.52
N THR A 375 -2.82 -14.28 -29.60
CA THR A 375 -2.80 -15.74 -29.44
C THR A 375 -2.51 -16.11 -27.98
N PHE A 376 -2.51 -17.41 -27.68
CA PHE A 376 -2.16 -17.91 -26.35
C PHE A 376 -1.13 -19.03 -26.44
N LYS A 377 -0.54 -19.43 -25.31
CA LYS A 377 0.42 -20.54 -25.29
C LYS A 377 -0.24 -21.87 -25.69
N SER A 378 0.48 -22.68 -26.46
CA SER A 378 0.12 -24.06 -26.75
C SER A 378 0.21 -24.97 -25.52
N GLY A 379 -0.72 -25.92 -25.38
CA GLY A 379 -0.69 -26.94 -24.32
C GLY A 379 -1.37 -26.53 -23.01
N SER A 380 -2.07 -25.40 -23.00
CA SER A 380 -2.89 -24.98 -21.86
C SER A 380 -4.11 -25.88 -21.67
N ARG A 381 -4.55 -26.00 -20.42
CA ARG A 381 -5.63 -26.95 -20.08
C ARG A 381 -6.98 -26.46 -20.57
N PRO A 382 -7.71 -27.25 -21.38
CA PRO A 382 -9.06 -26.87 -21.78
C PRO A 382 -10.02 -26.91 -20.61
N ILE A 383 -10.84 -25.86 -20.44
CA ILE A 383 -11.91 -25.81 -19.44
C ILE A 383 -13.24 -25.41 -20.08
N PRO A 384 -14.38 -25.87 -19.54
CA PRO A 384 -15.69 -25.40 -19.98
C PRO A 384 -15.98 -23.97 -19.48
N ILE A 385 -16.64 -23.20 -20.33
CA ILE A 385 -17.38 -21.99 -19.93
C ILE A 385 -18.88 -22.25 -20.14
N ARG A 386 -19.69 -21.94 -19.13
CA ARG A 386 -21.13 -22.24 -19.12
C ARG A 386 -21.96 -21.22 -18.35
N ARG A 387 -23.28 -21.25 -18.56
CA ARG A 387 -24.21 -20.47 -17.76
C ARG A 387 -24.39 -21.15 -16.39
N ALA A 388 -24.46 -20.37 -15.32
CA ALA A 388 -24.88 -20.86 -14.01
C ALA A 388 -25.40 -19.71 -13.15
N SER A 389 -26.47 -19.94 -12.39
CA SER A 389 -26.91 -18.97 -11.39
C SER A 389 -25.89 -18.93 -10.25
N LEU A 390 -25.27 -17.78 -10.00
CA LEU A 390 -24.20 -17.62 -9.02
C LEU A 390 -24.68 -17.04 -7.69
N GLY A 391 -25.84 -16.37 -7.69
CA GLY A 391 -26.45 -15.78 -6.51
C GLY A 391 -25.73 -14.51 -6.02
N GLY A 392 -26.47 -13.64 -5.34
CA GLY A 392 -25.95 -12.33 -4.90
C GLY A 392 -25.64 -11.41 -6.09
N SER A 393 -24.61 -10.59 -5.96
CA SER A 393 -24.18 -9.61 -6.98
C SER A 393 -23.12 -10.14 -7.96
N ARG A 394 -22.82 -11.45 -7.94
CA ARG A 394 -21.79 -12.03 -8.82
C ARG A 394 -22.32 -12.21 -10.24
N GLN A 395 -21.66 -11.59 -11.20
CA GLN A 395 -21.98 -11.73 -12.64
C GLN A 395 -21.22 -12.90 -13.30
N GLY A 396 -20.04 -13.23 -12.78
CA GLY A 396 -19.16 -14.29 -13.29
C GLY A 396 -18.36 -14.98 -12.17
N ALA A 397 -17.79 -16.13 -12.49
CA ALA A 397 -16.84 -16.82 -11.62
C ALA A 397 -15.93 -17.80 -12.39
N PHE A 398 -14.62 -17.53 -12.32
CA PHE A 398 -13.57 -18.49 -12.62
C PHE A 398 -13.25 -19.36 -11.40
N SER A 399 -13.25 -20.69 -11.59
CA SER A 399 -12.98 -21.67 -10.54
C SER A 399 -11.69 -22.44 -10.81
N TYR A 400 -10.93 -22.70 -9.75
CA TYR A 400 -9.73 -23.53 -9.80
C TYR A 400 -9.56 -24.32 -8.48
N THR A 401 -8.83 -25.42 -8.55
CA THR A 401 -8.58 -26.30 -7.40
C THR A 401 -7.57 -25.69 -6.42
N ASN A 402 -7.53 -26.19 -5.18
CA ASN A 402 -6.52 -25.79 -4.18
C ASN A 402 -5.07 -26.01 -4.64
N LYS A 403 -4.84 -26.83 -5.68
CA LYS A 403 -3.53 -27.07 -6.31
C LYS A 403 -3.24 -26.12 -7.49
N GLY A 404 -4.04 -25.06 -7.66
CA GLY A 404 -3.86 -24.06 -8.73
C GLY A 404 -4.29 -24.55 -10.12
N ARG A 405 -5.08 -25.63 -10.23
CA ARG A 405 -5.52 -26.14 -11.54
C ARG A 405 -6.86 -25.52 -11.95
N PRO A 406 -7.01 -24.98 -13.17
CA PRO A 406 -8.27 -24.40 -13.64
C PRO A 406 -9.34 -25.50 -13.77
N VAL A 407 -10.59 -25.13 -13.49
CA VAL A 407 -11.74 -26.05 -13.50
C VAL A 407 -12.80 -25.61 -14.49
N GLU A 408 -13.33 -24.40 -14.34
CA GLU A 408 -14.43 -23.89 -15.18
C GLU A 408 -14.56 -22.37 -15.08
N ILE A 409 -15.27 -21.79 -16.05
CA ILE A 409 -15.82 -20.43 -15.97
C ILE A 409 -17.35 -20.54 -15.97
N ARG A 410 -17.99 -19.76 -15.10
CA ARG A 410 -19.44 -19.64 -15.03
C ARG A 410 -19.87 -18.20 -15.22
N ILE A 411 -20.87 -17.96 -16.06
CA ILE A 411 -21.47 -16.65 -16.28
C ILE A 411 -22.92 -16.69 -15.81
N ASP A 412 -23.34 -15.71 -15.00
CA ASP A 412 -24.71 -15.62 -14.54
C ASP A 412 -25.63 -15.21 -15.70
N PRO A 413 -26.75 -15.91 -15.94
CA PRO A 413 -27.70 -15.54 -17.00
C PRO A 413 -28.35 -14.17 -16.79
N LYS A 414 -28.26 -13.60 -15.58
CA LYS A 414 -28.71 -12.25 -15.22
C LYS A 414 -27.57 -11.24 -15.16
N ALA A 415 -26.36 -11.60 -15.61
CA ALA A 415 -25.25 -10.65 -15.71
C ALA A 415 -25.68 -9.46 -16.56
N GLN A 416 -25.41 -8.25 -16.07
CA GLN A 416 -25.74 -7.01 -16.74
C GLN A 416 -24.82 -6.76 -17.93
N HIS A 417 -23.54 -7.11 -17.78
CA HIS A 417 -22.50 -6.94 -18.81
C HIS A 417 -21.88 -8.31 -19.15
N PRO A 418 -22.62 -9.23 -19.78
CA PRO A 418 -22.19 -10.62 -19.95
C PRO A 418 -20.95 -10.75 -20.85
N ASP A 419 -20.79 -9.91 -21.88
CA ASP A 419 -19.64 -9.93 -22.79
C ASP A 419 -18.36 -9.52 -22.03
N LEU A 420 -18.39 -8.38 -21.34
CA LEU A 420 -17.28 -7.88 -20.55
C LEU A 420 -16.95 -8.83 -19.38
N THR A 421 -17.97 -9.38 -18.72
CA THR A 421 -17.79 -10.38 -17.66
C THR A 421 -17.09 -11.63 -18.21
N ALA A 422 -17.47 -12.12 -19.39
CA ALA A 422 -16.80 -13.27 -19.99
C ALA A 422 -15.32 -12.98 -20.29
N VAL A 423 -14.98 -11.77 -20.80
CA VAL A 423 -13.57 -11.38 -21.00
C VAL A 423 -12.82 -11.32 -19.66
N HIS A 424 -13.42 -10.74 -18.62
CA HIS A 424 -12.85 -10.66 -17.27
C HIS A 424 -12.51 -12.04 -16.69
N GLU A 425 -13.45 -12.98 -16.73
CA GLU A 425 -13.22 -14.33 -16.20
C GLU A 425 -12.17 -15.11 -17.03
N ILE A 426 -12.08 -14.86 -18.34
CA ILE A 426 -11.00 -15.40 -19.17
C ILE A 426 -9.66 -14.76 -18.78
N GLY A 427 -9.64 -13.47 -18.43
CA GLY A 427 -8.46 -12.79 -17.88
C GLY A 427 -7.92 -13.48 -16.62
N HIS A 428 -8.80 -13.90 -15.71
CA HIS A 428 -8.44 -14.71 -14.54
C HIS A 428 -7.87 -16.08 -14.90
N TYR A 429 -8.41 -16.74 -15.93
CA TYR A 429 -7.87 -18.00 -16.44
C TYR A 429 -6.46 -17.82 -17.01
N LEU A 430 -6.24 -16.78 -17.82
CA LEU A 430 -4.95 -16.47 -18.43
C LEU A 430 -3.88 -16.16 -17.39
N ASP A 431 -4.28 -15.42 -16.35
CA ASP A 431 -3.43 -15.17 -15.18
C ASP A 431 -3.05 -16.47 -14.48
N LEU A 432 -4.01 -17.34 -14.11
CA LEU A 432 -3.71 -18.57 -13.37
C LEU A 432 -2.89 -19.60 -14.15
N GLU A 433 -3.25 -19.84 -15.42
CA GLU A 433 -2.42 -20.73 -16.25
C GLU A 433 -1.05 -20.10 -16.49
N GLY A 434 -0.86 -18.85 -16.08
CA GLY A 434 0.41 -18.15 -16.09
C GLY A 434 0.93 -18.02 -17.48
N PHE A 435 -0.01 -17.85 -18.42
CA PHE A 435 0.35 -17.80 -19.82
C PHE A 435 1.19 -19.08 -20.18
N GLY A 436 0.84 -20.20 -19.52
CA GLY A 436 1.40 -21.55 -19.50
C GLY A 436 2.52 -21.86 -18.48
N SER A 437 2.56 -21.21 -17.32
CA SER A 437 3.39 -21.58 -16.15
C SER A 437 2.63 -22.34 -15.05
N GLY A 438 1.29 -22.39 -15.11
CA GLY A 438 0.43 -23.02 -14.11
C GLY A 438 0.42 -22.31 -12.75
N ARG A 439 0.78 -21.02 -12.75
CA ARG A 439 0.75 -20.12 -11.59
C ARG A 439 0.24 -18.75 -12.03
N LYS A 440 -0.35 -18.00 -11.10
CA LYS A 440 -0.69 -16.59 -11.30
C LYS A 440 0.56 -15.80 -11.67
N VAL A 441 0.44 -14.88 -12.62
CA VAL A 441 1.58 -14.12 -13.18
C VAL A 441 1.42 -12.62 -13.03
N ALA A 442 0.18 -12.12 -12.89
CA ALA A 442 -0.10 -10.71 -12.71
C ALA A 442 0.69 -10.11 -11.54
N ALA A 443 0.71 -10.80 -10.40
CA ALA A 443 1.36 -10.33 -9.20
C ALA A 443 2.89 -10.57 -9.14
N SER A 444 3.42 -11.64 -9.74
CA SER A 444 4.84 -12.03 -9.56
C SER A 444 5.71 -12.00 -10.81
N ASP A 445 5.15 -12.11 -12.02
CA ASP A 445 5.98 -12.21 -13.22
C ASP A 445 6.77 -10.91 -13.41
N PRO A 446 8.10 -10.95 -13.47
CA PRO A 446 8.93 -9.75 -13.66
C PRO A 446 8.57 -8.98 -14.94
N ARG A 447 8.10 -9.69 -15.98
CA ARG A 447 7.70 -9.08 -17.26
C ARG A 447 6.45 -8.22 -17.14
N LEU A 448 5.64 -8.43 -16.10
CA LEU A 448 4.44 -7.62 -15.77
C LEU A 448 4.74 -6.51 -14.76
N LYS A 449 6.00 -6.24 -14.43
CA LYS A 449 6.35 -5.14 -13.51
C LYS A 449 5.82 -3.80 -13.99
N GLU A 450 5.99 -3.47 -15.26
CA GLU A 450 5.50 -2.20 -15.83
C GLU A 450 3.98 -2.08 -15.75
N PHE A 451 3.27 -3.20 -15.94
CA PHE A 451 1.82 -3.25 -15.74
C PHE A 451 1.45 -2.98 -14.29
N ARG A 452 2.11 -3.65 -13.33
CA ARG A 452 1.85 -3.45 -11.91
C ARG A 452 2.11 -2.01 -11.49
N ASP A 453 3.24 -1.43 -11.91
CA ASP A 453 3.57 -0.04 -11.60
C ASP A 453 2.51 0.91 -12.18
N ALA A 454 2.18 0.78 -13.46
CA ALA A 454 1.17 1.61 -14.12
C ALA A 454 -0.22 1.48 -13.48
N ALA A 455 -0.66 0.25 -13.18
CA ALA A 455 -1.95 0.02 -12.55
C ALA A 455 -1.99 0.61 -11.13
N MET A 456 -0.92 0.49 -10.37
CA MET A 456 -0.86 0.97 -8.98
C MET A 456 -0.72 2.50 -8.89
N ASP A 457 -0.18 3.11 -9.95
CA ASP A 457 -0.09 4.56 -10.11
C ASP A 457 -1.32 5.20 -10.76
N SER A 458 -2.25 4.39 -11.27
CA SER A 458 -3.51 4.89 -11.82
C SER A 458 -4.37 5.60 -10.78
N GLU A 459 -5.11 6.61 -11.23
CA GLU A 459 -6.09 7.33 -10.43
C GLU A 459 -7.13 6.37 -9.88
N ALA A 460 -7.69 5.48 -10.71
CA ALA A 460 -8.74 4.54 -10.27
C ALA A 460 -8.28 3.65 -9.10
N VAL A 461 -7.06 3.08 -9.16
CA VAL A 461 -6.55 2.23 -8.07
C VAL A 461 -6.19 3.06 -6.84
N ARG A 462 -5.67 4.29 -7.01
CA ARG A 462 -5.42 5.21 -5.89
C ARG A 462 -6.71 5.62 -5.20
N GLU A 463 -7.79 5.88 -5.94
CA GLU A 463 -9.11 6.21 -5.39
C GLU A 463 -9.70 5.01 -4.65
N LEU A 464 -9.68 3.80 -5.22
CA LEU A 464 -10.12 2.59 -4.51
C LEU A 464 -9.35 2.35 -3.20
N ARG A 465 -8.04 2.65 -3.19
CA ARG A 465 -7.22 2.61 -1.96
C ARG A 465 -7.72 3.61 -0.93
N GLN A 466 -7.91 4.86 -1.34
CA GLN A 466 -8.41 5.93 -0.47
C GLN A 466 -9.80 5.59 0.08
N MET A 467 -10.71 5.10 -0.77
CA MET A 467 -12.04 4.62 -0.37
C MET A 467 -11.97 3.51 0.67
N ARG A 468 -11.06 2.53 0.52
CA ARG A 468 -10.92 1.43 1.50
C ARG A 468 -10.57 1.94 2.90
N TYR A 469 -9.91 3.09 2.97
CA TYR A 469 -9.55 3.75 4.22
C TYR A 469 -10.59 4.76 4.71
N SER A 470 -11.60 5.04 3.89
CA SER A 470 -12.74 5.83 4.33
C SER A 470 -13.70 4.95 5.14
N PRO A 471 -14.38 5.52 6.13
CA PRO A 471 -15.40 4.82 6.92
C PRO A 471 -16.76 4.80 6.24
N TRP A 472 -17.04 5.88 5.51
CA TRP A 472 -18.25 6.17 4.78
C TRP A 472 -17.82 6.69 3.43
N LEU A 473 -18.56 6.28 2.41
CA LEU A 473 -18.43 6.81 1.07
C LEU A 473 -19.63 7.73 0.86
N GLU A 474 -19.35 8.96 0.47
CA GLU A 474 -20.40 9.92 0.12
C GLU A 474 -20.61 9.86 -1.39
N VAL A 475 -21.81 9.49 -1.80
CA VAL A 475 -22.21 9.38 -3.20
C VAL A 475 -23.52 10.13 -3.36
N ASP A 476 -23.52 11.16 -4.20
CA ASP A 476 -24.66 12.03 -4.50
C ASP A 476 -25.36 12.60 -3.25
N GLY A 477 -24.57 12.92 -2.23
CA GLY A 477 -25.03 13.47 -0.95
C GLY A 477 -25.53 12.43 0.06
N GLU A 478 -25.52 11.15 -0.30
CA GLU A 478 -25.85 10.04 0.60
C GLU A 478 -24.59 9.35 1.14
N GLN A 479 -24.64 8.95 2.42
CA GLN A 479 -23.53 8.25 3.08
C GLN A 479 -23.77 6.74 3.12
N TYR A 480 -22.80 6.00 2.61
CA TYR A 480 -22.79 4.55 2.59
C TYR A 480 -21.69 3.99 3.47
N GLU A 481 -21.95 2.90 4.19
CA GLU A 481 -20.89 2.20 4.92
C GLU A 481 -19.86 1.69 3.92
N THR A 482 -18.57 1.95 4.19
CA THR A 482 -17.51 1.56 3.27
C THR A 482 -17.45 0.03 3.17
N PRO A 483 -17.62 -0.56 1.98
CA PRO A 483 -17.61 -2.01 1.82
C PRO A 483 -16.17 -2.52 1.76
N VAL A 484 -15.46 -2.48 2.89
CA VAL A 484 -14.02 -2.79 3.00
C VAL A 484 -13.67 -4.13 2.38
N ARG A 485 -14.53 -5.15 2.53
CA ARG A 485 -14.31 -6.47 1.93
C ARG A 485 -14.31 -6.41 0.40
N HIS A 486 -15.25 -5.66 -0.19
CA HIS A 486 -15.36 -5.51 -1.63
C HIS A 486 -14.19 -4.67 -2.18
N LEU A 487 -13.86 -3.55 -1.53
CA LEU A 487 -12.69 -2.73 -1.90
C LEU A 487 -11.37 -3.51 -1.79
N THR A 488 -11.24 -4.36 -0.78
CA THR A 488 -10.06 -5.24 -0.66
C THR A 488 -9.99 -6.24 -1.82
N TYR A 489 -11.13 -6.75 -2.27
CA TYR A 489 -11.22 -7.62 -3.45
C TYR A 489 -10.92 -6.87 -4.74
N LEU A 490 -11.38 -5.62 -4.91
CA LEU A 490 -11.03 -4.82 -6.10
C LEU A 490 -9.55 -4.46 -6.12
N LEU A 491 -8.91 -4.34 -4.96
CA LEU A 491 -7.49 -4.05 -4.83
C LEU A 491 -6.59 -5.29 -4.90
N ASP A 492 -7.15 -6.49 -5.11
CA ASP A 492 -6.37 -7.66 -5.51
C ASP A 492 -5.78 -7.37 -6.91
N MET A 493 -4.46 -7.52 -7.09
CA MET A 493 -3.77 -7.53 -8.36
C MET A 493 -4.34 -8.56 -9.34
N ASP A 494 -4.79 -9.72 -8.86
CA ASP A 494 -5.55 -10.68 -9.67
C ASP A 494 -6.79 -10.03 -10.30
N GLU A 495 -7.53 -9.26 -9.50
CA GLU A 495 -8.75 -8.58 -9.93
C GLU A 495 -8.45 -7.30 -10.73
N ILE A 496 -7.39 -6.56 -10.38
CA ILE A 496 -6.89 -5.43 -11.18
C ILE A 496 -6.51 -5.92 -12.57
N TRP A 497 -5.81 -7.06 -12.67
CA TRP A 497 -5.45 -7.67 -13.95
C TRP A 497 -6.68 -8.05 -14.76
N ALA A 498 -7.64 -8.79 -14.18
CA ALA A 498 -8.81 -9.21 -14.92
C ALA A 498 -9.65 -8.03 -15.46
N ARG A 499 -9.82 -6.98 -14.65
CA ARG A 499 -10.51 -5.74 -15.04
C ARG A 499 -9.76 -4.99 -16.14
N ALA A 500 -8.44 -4.82 -15.97
CA ALA A 500 -7.59 -4.15 -16.94
C ALA A 500 -7.51 -4.92 -18.25
N TYR A 501 -7.39 -6.25 -18.20
CA TYR A 501 -7.41 -7.10 -19.37
C TYR A 501 -8.74 -6.99 -20.14
N ALA A 502 -9.87 -6.93 -19.43
CA ALA A 502 -11.18 -6.74 -20.05
C ALA A 502 -11.28 -5.39 -20.79
N GLN A 503 -10.82 -4.31 -20.17
CA GLN A 503 -10.75 -2.99 -20.82
C GLN A 503 -9.75 -2.96 -21.99
N PHE A 504 -8.59 -3.63 -21.84
CA PHE A 504 -7.59 -3.76 -22.91
C PHE A 504 -8.19 -4.40 -24.16
N ILE A 505 -8.91 -5.52 -24.04
CA ILE A 505 -9.55 -6.17 -25.18
C ILE A 505 -10.63 -5.28 -25.80
N ALA A 506 -11.43 -4.58 -24.98
CA ALA A 506 -12.44 -3.65 -25.47
C ALA A 506 -11.81 -2.53 -26.33
N GLU A 507 -10.74 -1.91 -25.85
CA GLU A 507 -10.06 -0.81 -26.53
C GLU A 507 -9.21 -1.24 -27.73
N GLU A 508 -8.60 -2.42 -27.70
CA GLU A 508 -7.82 -2.95 -28.84
C GLU A 508 -8.71 -3.40 -30.00
N THR A 509 -9.91 -3.90 -29.70
CA THR A 509 -10.86 -4.32 -30.75
C THR A 509 -11.75 -3.20 -31.25
N GLY A 510 -11.93 -2.14 -30.45
CA GLY A 510 -12.92 -1.10 -30.74
C GLY A 510 -14.35 -1.63 -30.74
N ASP A 511 -14.61 -2.77 -30.09
CA ASP A 511 -15.93 -3.40 -30.13
C ASP A 511 -16.97 -2.51 -29.43
N PRO A 512 -18.04 -2.10 -30.13
CA PRO A 512 -18.99 -1.12 -29.60
C PRO A 512 -19.74 -1.64 -28.37
N THR A 513 -20.00 -2.95 -28.29
CA THR A 513 -20.68 -3.56 -27.15
C THR A 513 -19.78 -3.56 -25.92
N LEU A 514 -18.53 -3.99 -26.05
CA LEU A 514 -17.58 -3.98 -24.93
C LEU A 514 -17.26 -2.56 -24.47
N LEU A 515 -17.06 -1.62 -25.39
CA LEU A 515 -16.82 -0.21 -25.06
C LEU A 515 -18.03 0.44 -24.37
N MET A 516 -19.25 0.12 -24.80
CA MET A 516 -20.47 0.55 -24.11
C MET A 516 -20.51 -0.04 -22.70
N GLN A 517 -20.27 -1.34 -22.51
CA GLN A 517 -20.26 -1.96 -21.19
C GLN A 517 -19.15 -1.41 -20.28
N ILE A 518 -17.99 -1.05 -20.82
CA ILE A 518 -16.94 -0.32 -20.07
C ILE A 518 -17.43 1.05 -19.64
N ARG A 519 -18.04 1.82 -20.55
CA ARG A 519 -18.61 3.14 -20.23
C ARG A 519 -19.66 3.01 -19.16
N ASP A 520 -20.60 2.08 -19.31
CA ASP A 520 -21.62 1.77 -18.31
C ASP A 520 -20.94 1.48 -16.97
N VAL A 521 -19.94 0.59 -16.88
CA VAL A 521 -19.25 0.31 -15.60
C VAL A 521 -18.51 1.54 -15.02
N ILE A 522 -18.01 2.44 -15.86
CA ILE A 522 -17.37 3.70 -15.42
C ILE A 522 -18.42 4.71 -14.91
N THR A 523 -19.58 4.77 -15.56
CA THR A 523 -20.63 5.77 -15.30
C THR A 523 -21.75 5.30 -14.38
N ASP A 524 -22.00 3.99 -14.29
CA ASP A 524 -23.06 3.41 -13.48
C ASP A 524 -22.66 3.43 -12.01
N ASP A 525 -23.55 4.04 -11.23
CA ASP A 525 -23.53 4.07 -9.78
C ASP A 525 -24.07 2.75 -9.19
N PHE A 526 -23.38 1.63 -9.41
CA PHE A 526 -23.68 0.37 -8.71
C PHE A 526 -23.21 0.40 -7.26
N GLY A 527 -23.80 1.32 -6.50
CA GLY A 527 -23.52 1.55 -5.11
C GLY A 527 -22.29 2.43 -4.90
N PRO A 528 -21.76 2.46 -3.67
CA PRO A 528 -20.86 3.53 -3.25
C PRO A 528 -19.44 3.43 -3.79
N VAL A 529 -19.10 2.36 -4.51
CA VAL A 529 -17.74 2.09 -4.98
C VAL A 529 -17.65 2.41 -6.46
N ARG A 530 -17.11 3.61 -6.75
CA ARG A 530 -16.75 4.05 -8.10
C ARG A 530 -15.32 3.56 -8.45
N TYR A 531 -14.88 3.78 -9.69
CA TYR A 531 -13.50 3.47 -10.16
C TYR A 531 -13.17 1.98 -10.30
N THR A 532 -14.18 1.15 -10.61
CA THR A 532 -13.97 -0.26 -10.92
C THR A 532 -13.34 -0.47 -12.30
N GLN A 533 -13.37 0.54 -13.18
CA GLN A 533 -12.61 0.62 -14.43
C GLN A 533 -11.95 2.00 -14.57
N TRP A 534 -11.09 2.14 -15.58
CA TRP A 534 -10.26 3.33 -15.81
C TRP A 534 -10.84 4.22 -16.89
N THR A 535 -10.67 5.54 -16.76
CA THR A 535 -10.86 6.44 -17.89
C THR A 535 -9.82 6.16 -18.97
N GLU A 536 -10.06 6.56 -20.21
CA GLU A 536 -9.13 6.33 -21.33
C GLU A 536 -7.72 6.89 -21.03
N ALA A 537 -7.64 8.09 -20.45
CA ALA A 537 -6.37 8.73 -20.11
C ALA A 537 -5.62 7.98 -18.99
N ASP A 538 -6.35 7.54 -17.96
CA ASP A 538 -5.77 6.80 -16.82
C ASP A 538 -5.38 5.36 -17.22
N PHE A 539 -6.07 4.79 -18.22
CA PHE A 539 -5.82 3.44 -18.72
C PHE A 539 -4.65 3.36 -19.71
N ALA A 540 -4.34 4.43 -20.45
CA ALA A 540 -3.34 4.40 -21.52
C ALA A 540 -1.96 3.82 -21.11
N PRO A 541 -1.38 4.14 -19.92
CA PRO A 541 -0.13 3.52 -19.48
C PRO A 541 -0.27 2.01 -19.19
N ILE A 542 -1.42 1.59 -18.64
CA ILE A 542 -1.73 0.19 -18.33
C ILE A 542 -1.86 -0.60 -19.64
N ARG A 543 -2.60 -0.05 -20.60
CA ARG A 543 -2.77 -0.61 -21.95
C ARG A 543 -1.42 -0.82 -22.64
N ALA A 544 -0.55 0.20 -22.61
CA ALA A 544 0.78 0.10 -23.20
C ALA A 544 1.62 -1.03 -22.57
N ALA A 545 1.55 -1.18 -21.23
CA ALA A 545 2.25 -2.23 -20.52
C ALA A 545 1.71 -3.64 -20.85
N ILE A 546 0.39 -3.82 -20.94
CA ILE A 546 -0.22 -5.09 -21.36
C ILE A 546 0.19 -5.43 -22.80
N ARG A 547 0.12 -4.46 -23.71
CA ARG A 547 0.54 -4.63 -25.10
C ARG A 547 1.98 -5.11 -25.20
N LYS A 548 2.90 -4.39 -24.53
CA LYS A 548 4.32 -4.74 -24.47
C LYS A 548 4.55 -6.15 -23.91
N TYR A 549 3.81 -6.54 -22.87
CA TYR A 549 3.89 -7.90 -22.34
C TYR A 549 3.51 -8.94 -23.41
N LEU A 550 2.38 -8.75 -24.10
CA LEU A 550 1.94 -9.67 -25.16
C LEU A 550 2.92 -9.70 -26.35
N GLU A 551 3.56 -8.59 -26.68
CA GLU A 551 4.63 -8.52 -27.70
C GLU A 551 5.86 -9.32 -27.28
N VAL A 552 6.33 -9.15 -26.03
CA VAL A 552 7.46 -9.91 -25.47
C VAL A 552 7.19 -11.41 -25.44
N MET A 553 5.92 -11.79 -25.24
CA MET A 553 5.50 -13.19 -25.28
C MET A 553 5.32 -13.73 -26.72
N GLY A 554 5.41 -12.88 -27.74
CA GLY A 554 5.19 -13.26 -29.13
C GLY A 554 3.72 -13.62 -29.42
N TRP A 555 2.78 -13.06 -28.67
CA TRP A 555 1.35 -13.38 -28.77
C TRP A 555 0.50 -12.30 -29.38
N LEU A 556 0.94 -11.05 -29.33
CA LEU A 556 0.17 -9.97 -29.92
C LEU A 556 0.06 -10.17 -31.44
N LYS A 557 -1.16 -10.20 -31.97
CA LYS A 557 -1.38 -10.27 -33.41
C LYS A 557 -1.08 -8.90 -34.01
N LYS A 558 -0.52 -8.90 -35.22
CA LYS A 558 -0.31 -7.66 -35.97
C LYS A 558 -1.66 -7.16 -36.45
N SER A 559 -1.97 -5.90 -36.12
CA SER A 559 -3.09 -5.13 -36.67
C SER A 559 -2.85 -4.77 -38.13
#